data_AF-A0A800CMI2-F1
#
_entry.id   AF-A0A800CMI2-F1
#
_cell.length_a   1.000
_cell.length_b   1.000
_cell.length_c   1.000
_cell.angle_alpha   90.00
_cell.angle_beta   90.00
_cell.angle_gamma   90.00
#
_symmetry.space_group_name_H-M   'P 1'
#
loop_
_entity.id
_entity.type
_entity.pdbx_description
1 polymer ?
#
loop_
_entity_poly.entity_id
_entity_poly.type
_entity_poly.pdbx_seq_one_letter_code
_entity_poly.pdbx_strand_id
1 'polypeptide(L)' 'AGFDNIPLAALAKPRLTTIAIPAYKMGQEAMEMLMRNITDEDQQGEEKILEVELVKGESCRCIR' A
#
# COMPACT_ATOMS: atom_id res chain seq x y z
N ALA A 1 -14.67 0.74 -7.15
CA ALA A 1 -13.43 1.10 -6.42
C ALA A 1 -12.38 0.02 -6.69
N GLY A 2 -11.09 0.37 -6.61
CA GLY A 2 -9.95 -0.55 -6.79
C GLY A 2 -8.95 -0.49 -5.61
N PHE A 3 -7.79 -1.11 -5.78
CA PHE A 3 -6.71 -1.19 -4.80
C PHE A 3 -5.32 -0.96 -5.45
N ASP A 4 -4.27 -0.83 -4.64
CA ASP A 4 -2.85 -0.58 -4.97
C ASP A 4 -2.44 0.78 -5.56
N ASN A 5 -3.30 1.45 -6.33
CA ASN A 5 -2.95 2.65 -7.10
C ASN A 5 -1.78 2.44 -8.09
N ILE A 6 -1.74 1.28 -8.75
CA ILE A 6 -0.78 1.01 -9.83
C ILE A 6 -0.95 2.01 -11.01
N PRO A 7 0.05 2.21 -11.87
CA PRO A 7 -0.02 3.17 -12.98
C PRO A 7 -1.25 2.99 -13.89
N LEU A 8 -1.70 1.76 -14.09
CA LEU A 8 -2.89 1.46 -14.87
C LEU A 8 -4.17 2.10 -14.30
N ALA A 9 -4.25 2.31 -12.98
CA ALA A 9 -5.39 2.95 -12.34
C ALA A 9 -5.59 4.40 -12.81
N ALA A 10 -4.49 5.11 -13.08
CA ALA A 10 -4.50 6.47 -13.61
C ALA A 10 -4.80 6.52 -15.12
N LEU A 11 -4.45 5.46 -15.86
CA LEU A 11 -4.60 5.37 -17.31
C LEU A 11 -5.97 4.80 -17.75
N ALA A 12 -6.66 4.07 -16.85
CA ALA A 12 -8.00 3.56 -17.09
C ALA A 12 -9.00 4.70 -17.40
N LYS A 13 -10.04 4.39 -18.18
CA LYS A 13 -11.13 5.32 -18.50
C LYS A 13 -12.48 4.68 -18.13
N PRO A 14 -13.24 5.25 -17.17
CA PRO A 14 -12.90 6.42 -16.34
C PRO A 14 -11.71 6.15 -15.41
N ARG A 15 -11.03 7.21 -14.94
CA ARG A 15 -9.91 7.08 -13.99
C ARG A 15 -10.38 6.32 -12.74
N LEU A 16 -9.63 5.31 -12.29
CA LEU A 16 -10.08 4.46 -11.18
C LEU A 16 -9.97 5.20 -9.84
N THR A 17 -11.02 5.12 -9.02
CA THR A 17 -10.95 5.43 -7.58
C THR A 17 -10.38 4.23 -6.85
N THR A 18 -9.31 4.41 -6.09
CA THR A 18 -8.50 3.30 -5.55
C THR A 18 -7.87 3.65 -4.19
N ILE A 19 -7.46 2.65 -3.42
CA ILE A 19 -6.58 2.84 -2.25
C ILE A 19 -5.12 2.71 -2.71
N ALA A 20 -4.28 3.67 -2.35
CA ALA A 20 -2.83 3.59 -2.52
C ALA A 20 -2.22 2.95 -1.28
N ILE A 21 -1.48 1.85 -1.49
CA ILE A 21 -0.66 1.24 -0.45
C ILE A 21 0.77 1.78 -0.53
N PRO A 22 1.48 1.93 0.59
CA PRO A 22 2.88 2.37 0.59
C PRO A 22 3.82 1.20 0.26
N ALA A 23 3.62 0.52 -0.87
CA ALA A 23 4.30 -0.75 -1.21
C ALA A 23 5.83 -0.67 -1.16
N TYR A 24 6.41 0.44 -1.60
CA TYR A 24 7.86 0.64 -1.51
C TYR A 24 8.34 0.65 -0.05
N LYS A 25 7.65 1.42 0.81
CA LYS A 25 7.97 1.48 2.24
C LYS A 25 7.69 0.15 2.93
N MET A 26 6.60 -0.56 2.58
CA MET A 26 6.36 -1.93 3.06
C MET A 26 7.57 -2.83 2.80
N GLY A 27 8.14 -2.79 1.60
CA GLY A 27 9.35 -3.55 1.27
C GLY A 27 10.59 -3.13 2.07
N GLN A 28 10.77 -1.82 2.29
CA GLN A 28 11.88 -1.30 3.10
C GLN A 28 11.78 -1.78 4.56
N GLU A 29 10.61 -1.63 5.17
CA GLU A 29 10.35 -2.04 6.57
C GLU A 29 10.51 -3.56 6.73
N ALA A 30 10.01 -4.34 5.76
CA ALA A 30 10.16 -5.79 5.76
C ALA A 30 11.63 -6.23 5.68
N MET A 31 12.44 -5.56 4.84
CA MET A 31 13.87 -5.85 4.74
C MET A 31 14.60 -5.48 6.04
N GLU A 32 14.27 -4.35 6.64
CA GLU A 32 14.85 -3.92 7.92
C GLU A 32 14.52 -4.90 9.06
N MET A 33 13.29 -5.40 9.12
CA MET A 33 12.89 -6.47 10.05
C MET A 33 13.66 -7.76 9.79
N LEU A 34 13.78 -8.16 8.52
CA LEU A 34 14.51 -9.37 8.15
C LEU A 34 15.98 -9.29 8.59
N MET A 35 16.63 -8.14 8.35
CA MET A 35 18.02 -7.92 8.75
C MET A 35 18.21 -8.06 10.26
N ARG A 36 17.33 -7.48 11.07
CA ARG A 36 17.37 -7.62 12.54
C ARG A 36 17.15 -9.06 13.00
N ASN A 37 16.25 -9.78 12.33
CA ASN A 37 15.97 -11.19 12.66
C ASN A 37 17.16 -12.11 12.36
N ILE A 38 17.89 -11.88 11.27
CA ILE A 38 19.03 -12.74 10.90
C ILE A 38 20.32 -12.39 11.66
N THR A 39 20.41 -11.21 12.27
CA THR A 39 21.54 -10.79 13.11
C THR A 39 21.34 -11.11 14.60
N ASP A 40 20.27 -11.82 14.97
CA ASP A 40 19.90 -12.16 16.36
C ASP A 40 19.72 -10.91 17.26
N GLU A 41 19.46 -9.74 16.66
CA GLU A 41 19.24 -8.48 17.38
C GLU A 41 17.85 -8.40 18.02
N ASP A 42 16.89 -9.20 17.54
CA ASP A 42 15.53 -9.26 18.08
C ASP A 42 14.90 -10.65 17.83
N GLN A 43 14.43 -11.33 18.89
CA GLN A 43 13.83 -12.68 18.80
C GLN A 43 12.30 -12.68 18.86
N GLN A 44 11.67 -11.51 19.04
CA GLN A 44 10.22 -11.38 18.97
C GLN A 44 9.82 -10.87 17.58
N GLY A 45 8.91 -11.57 16.92
CA GLY A 45 8.40 -11.14 15.61
C GLY A 45 7.79 -9.75 15.70
N GLU A 46 8.28 -8.82 14.90
CA GLU A 46 7.76 -7.45 14.84
C GLU A 46 6.57 -7.36 13.88
N GLU A 47 5.54 -6.61 14.28
CA GLU A 47 4.42 -6.23 13.42
C GLU A 47 4.41 -4.71 13.25
N LYS A 48 4.33 -4.23 12.00
CA LYS A 48 4.09 -2.81 11.70
C LYS A 48 2.86 -2.64 10.83
N ILE A 49 2.00 -1.70 11.22
CA ILE A 49 0.86 -1.24 10.44
C ILE A 49 1.26 0.05 9.73
N LEU A 50 1.09 0.09 8.41
CA LEU A 50 1.37 1.28 7.60
C LEU A 50 0.06 1.91 7.11
N GLU A 51 0.02 3.25 7.13
CA GLU A 51 -1.14 4.00 6.66
C GLU A 51 -1.31 3.89 5.15
N VAL A 52 -2.57 3.88 4.71
CA VAL A 52 -2.98 3.86 3.31
C VAL A 52 -3.76 5.12 2.96
N GLU A 53 -3.82 5.48 1.69
CA GLU A 53 -4.50 6.69 1.23
C GLU A 53 -5.61 6.37 0.22
N LEU A 54 -6.76 7.05 0.34
CA LEU A 54 -7.79 7.01 -0.71
C LEU A 54 -7.43 7.97 -1.85
N VAL A 55 -7.22 7.41 -3.04
CA VAL A 55 -7.01 8.16 -4.28
C VAL A 55 -8.32 8.27 -5.05
N LYS A 56 -8.87 9.48 -5.09
CA LYS A 56 -10.16 9.75 -5.77
C LYS A 56 -9.99 9.78 -7.29
N GLY A 57 -10.69 8.86 -7.96
CA GLY A 57 -10.84 8.82 -9.41
C GLY A 57 -12.24 9.29 -9.85
N GLU A 58 -12.66 8.79 -11.00
CA GLU A 58 -13.93 9.09 -11.67
C GLU A 58 -14.84 7.85 -11.76
N SER A 59 -14.31 6.66 -11.45
CA SER A 59 -15.03 5.38 -11.54
C SER A 59 -16.11 5.17 -10.47
N CYS A 60 -16.27 6.10 -9.53
CA CYS A 60 -17.25 6.02 -8.45
C CYS A 60 -18.11 7.28 -8.46
N ARG A 61 -19.41 7.13 -8.23
CA ARG A 61 -20.36 8.24 -8.14
C ARG A 61 -21.27 8.07 -6.94
N CYS A 62 -21.80 9.18 -6.44
CA CYS A 62 -22.94 9.14 -5.52
C CYS A 62 -24.18 8.64 -6.29
N ILE A 63 -24.93 7.72 -5.69
CA ILE A 63 -26.25 7.32 -6.16
C ILE A 63 -27.21 8.02 -5.20
N ARG A 64 -27.85 9.09 -5.68
CA ARG A 64 -28.99 9.71 -4.99
C ARG A 64 -30.27 9.03 -5.41
#